data_AF-A0A3L7PCR3-F1
#
_entry.id   AF-A0A3L7PCR3-F1
#
_cell.length_a   1.000
_cell.length_b   1.000
_cell.length_c   1.000
_cell.angle_alpha   90.00
_cell.angle_beta   90.00
_cell.angle_gamma   90.00
#
_symmetry.space_group_name_H-M   'P 1'
#
loop_
_entity.id
_entity.type
_entity.pdbx_description
1 polymer ?
#
loop_
_entity_poly.entity_id
_entity_poly.type
_entity_poly.pdbx_seq_one_letter_code
_entity_poly.pdbx_strand_id
1 'polypeptide(L)'
;MDLPDLSTLCGAELTPAQLYGVLGQIDLDIANLLRDGKLAALRYGVGGPAGSQTDRAANLQALLAAREHYQHLINSQPVSVITQGLTNCQ
;
A
#
# COMPACT_ATOMS: atom_id res chain seq x y z
N MET A 1 -23.14 7.03 -15.97
CA MET A 1 -21.95 6.65 -16.76
C MET A 1 -21.53 5.31 -16.20
N ASP A 2 -21.64 4.24 -16.97
CA ASP A 2 -21.24 2.89 -16.52
C ASP A 2 -19.72 2.82 -16.35
N LEU A 3 -19.27 2.20 -15.27
CA LEU A 3 -17.85 1.94 -15.05
C LEU A 3 -17.38 0.90 -16.08
N PRO A 4 -16.21 1.08 -16.72
CA PRO A 4 -15.66 0.09 -17.63
C PRO A 4 -15.41 -1.22 -16.89
N ASP A 5 -15.81 -2.33 -17.50
CA ASP A 5 -15.53 -3.67 -17.02
C ASP A 5 -14.02 -3.92 -17.02
N LEU A 6 -13.49 -4.33 -15.86
CA LEU A 6 -12.07 -4.62 -15.66
C LEU A 6 -11.76 -6.12 -15.75
N SER A 7 -12.75 -6.95 -16.08
CA SER A 7 -12.62 -8.42 -16.17
C SER A 7 -11.55 -8.89 -17.16
N THR A 8 -11.20 -8.07 -18.15
CA THR A 8 -10.18 -8.36 -19.15
C THR A 8 -8.82 -7.72 -18.86
N LEU A 9 -8.68 -7.01 -17.73
CA LEU A 9 -7.41 -6.38 -17.37
C LEU A 9 -6.46 -7.44 -16.81
N CYS A 10 -5.51 -7.87 -17.64
CA CYS A 10 -4.42 -8.75 -17.22
C CYS A 10 -3.12 -7.94 -17.09
N GLY A 11 -2.41 -8.12 -15.98
CA GLY A 11 -1.10 -7.53 -15.72
C GLY A 11 -0.11 -8.62 -15.32
N ALA A 12 1.18 -8.30 -15.42
CA ALA A 12 2.20 -9.14 -14.81
C ALA A 12 2.14 -8.99 -13.29
N GLU A 13 2.32 -10.11 -12.57
CA GLU A 13 2.46 -10.10 -11.12
C GLU A 13 3.61 -9.18 -10.68
N LEU A 14 3.43 -8.52 -9.53
CA LEU A 14 4.47 -7.66 -8.98
C LEU A 14 5.67 -8.49 -8.55
N THR A 15 6.86 -8.03 -8.94
CA THR A 15 8.11 -8.59 -8.44
C THR A 15 8.27 -8.30 -6.94
N PRO A 16 9.10 -9.07 -6.21
CA PRO A 16 9.36 -8.79 -4.79
C PRO A 16 9.86 -7.36 -4.55
N ALA A 17 10.75 -6.85 -5.41
CA ALA A 17 11.25 -5.48 -5.31
C ALA A 17 10.13 -4.43 -5.46
N GLN A 18 9.19 -4.66 -6.37
CA GLN A 18 8.03 -3.78 -6.54
C GLN A 18 7.08 -3.85 -5.35
N LEU A 19 6.86 -5.02 -4.76
CA LEU A 19 6.06 -5.18 -3.53
C LEU A 19 6.66 -4.40 -2.36
N TYR A 20 7.97 -4.50 -2.13
CA TYR A 20 8.66 -3.69 -1.12
C TYR A 20 8.56 -2.19 -1.42
N GLY A 21 8.66 -1.79 -2.69
CA GLY A 21 8.48 -0.40 -3.09
C GLY A 21 7.07 0.13 -2.80
N VAL A 22 6.04 -0.67 -3.09
CA VAL A 22 4.63 -0.35 -2.77
C VAL A 22 4.43 -0.20 -1.27
N LEU A 23 4.95 -1.13 -0.45
CA LEU A 23 4.88 -1.01 1.01
C LEU A 23 5.55 0.25 1.53
N GLY A 24 6.76 0.57 1.04
CA GLY A 24 7.47 1.78 1.41
C GLY A 24 6.68 3.06 1.08
N GLN A 25 5.99 3.07 -0.07
CA GLN A 25 5.15 4.19 -0.46
C GLN A 25 3.92 4.33 0.45
N ILE A 26 3.25 3.22 0.78
CA ILE A 26 2.10 3.23 1.70
C ILE A 26 2.51 3.71 3.09
N ASP A 27 3.65 3.22 3.61
CA ASP A 27 4.17 3.63 4.91
C ASP A 27 4.49 5.13 4.94
N LEU A 28 5.08 5.66 3.85
CA LEU A 28 5.33 7.09 3.70
C LEU A 28 4.03 7.91 3.69
N ASP A 29 3.01 7.45 2.97
CA ASP A 29 1.72 8.15 2.88
C ASP A 29 0.98 8.15 4.22
N ILE A 30 1.01 7.04 4.96
CA ILE A 30 0.49 6.97 6.34
C ILE A 30 1.25 7.94 7.24
N ALA A 31 2.59 7.95 7.18
CA ALA A 31 3.42 8.86 7.97
C ALA A 31 3.10 10.33 7.66
N ASN A 32 2.89 10.68 6.39
CA ASN A 32 2.50 12.03 5.98
C ASN A 32 1.10 12.41 6.50
N LEU A 33 0.13 11.51 6.45
CA LEU A 33 -1.21 11.74 7.00
C LEU A 33 -1.20 12.01 8.50
N LEU A 34 -0.36 11.28 9.24
CA LEU A 34 -0.18 11.42 10.69
C LEU A 34 0.58 12.70 11.04
N ARG A 35 1.71 12.96 10.36
CA ARG A 35 2.60 14.10 10.61
C ARG A 35 1.89 15.43 10.40
N ASP A 36 1.13 15.56 9.33
CA ASP A 36 0.47 16.81 8.98
C ASP A 36 -0.75 17.11 9.88
N GLY A 37 -1.05 16.28 10.89
CA GLY A 37 -2.21 16.44 11.77
C GLY A 37 -3.54 16.39 11.02
N LYS A 38 -3.54 15.90 9.77
CA LYS A 38 -4.68 15.88 8.85
C LYS A 38 -5.83 15.02 9.36
N LEU A 39 -5.56 14.12 10.30
CA LEU A 39 -6.55 13.31 11.00
C LEU A 39 -7.27 14.08 12.12
N ALA A 40 -6.67 15.11 12.73
CA ALA A 40 -7.39 15.94 13.72
C ALA A 40 -8.41 16.88 13.06
N ALA A 41 -8.28 17.14 11.76
CA ALA A 41 -9.19 17.96 10.94
C ALA A 41 -10.47 17.21 10.49
N LEU A 42 -10.78 16.06 11.10
CA LEU A 42 -11.84 15.12 10.68
C LEU A 42 -13.28 15.65 10.73
N ARG A 43 -13.56 16.85 11.26
CA ARG A 43 -14.94 17.37 11.35
C ARG A 43 -15.12 18.84 10.95
N TYR A 44 -14.05 19.56 10.66
CA TYR A 44 -14.15 20.97 10.28
C TYR A 44 -13.94 21.10 8.76
N GLY A 45 -14.88 20.54 8.01
CA GLY A 45 -14.98 20.83 6.58
C GLY A 45 -15.24 22.33 6.43
N VAL A 46 -14.25 23.06 5.90
CA VAL A 46 -14.40 24.47 5.56
C VAL A 46 -15.36 24.53 4.38
N GLY A 47 -16.56 25.06 4.60
CA GLY A 47 -17.60 25.16 3.58
C GLY A 47 -17.17 26.04 2.41
N GLY A 48 -17.08 25.45 1.23
CA GLY A 48 -16.87 26.15 -0.04
C GLY A 48 -17.29 25.27 -1.22
N PRO A 49 -17.65 25.84 -2.38
CA PRO A 49 -18.38 25.15 -3.46
C PRO A 49 -17.63 23.98 -4.13
N ALA A 50 -16.32 23.85 -3.86
CA ALA A 50 -15.44 22.79 -4.36
C ALA A 50 -14.95 21.82 -3.26
N GLY A 51 -15.52 21.91 -2.05
CA GLY A 51 -15.11 21.13 -0.90
C GLY A 51 -15.56 19.67 -1.00
N SER A 52 -14.86 18.87 -1.80
CA SER A 52 -14.90 17.41 -1.64
C SER A 52 -14.43 17.12 -0.22
N GLN A 53 -15.37 16.79 0.67
CA GLN A 53 -15.07 16.17 1.95
C GLN A 53 -14.34 14.87 1.63
N THR A 54 -13.02 14.95 1.57
CA THR A 54 -12.17 13.78 1.51
C THR A 54 -12.24 13.17 2.90
N ASP A 55 -12.97 12.07 3.03
CA ASP A 55 -13.02 11.28 4.26
C ASP A 55 -11.63 10.69 4.51
N ARG A 56 -10.82 11.42 5.27
CA ARG A 56 -9.43 11.04 5.54
C ARG A 56 -9.34 9.83 6.47
N ALA A 57 -10.40 9.53 7.24
CA ALA A 57 -10.48 8.30 8.02
C ALA A 57 -10.68 7.10 7.09
N ALA A 58 -11.57 7.22 6.10
CA ALA A 58 -11.72 6.21 5.05
C ALA A 58 -10.43 6.03 4.25
N ASN A 59 -9.70 7.11 3.94
CA ASN A 59 -8.41 7.01 3.27
C ASN A 59 -7.35 6.29 4.12
N LEU A 60 -7.25 6.59 5.42
CA LEU A 60 -6.34 5.88 6.32
C LEU A 60 -6.70 4.39 6.41
N GLN A 61 -7.98 4.07 6.55
CA GLN A 61 -8.47 2.69 6.56
C GLN A 61 -8.07 1.94 5.27
N ALA A 62 -8.24 2.58 4.11
CA ALA A 62 -7.84 2.02 2.83
C ALA A 62 -6.33 1.77 2.74
N LEU A 63 -5.51 2.71 3.22
CA LEU A 63 -4.04 2.54 3.26
C LEU A 63 -3.61 1.42 4.20
N LEU A 64 -4.24 1.29 5.37
CA LEU A 64 -3.96 0.20 6.32
C LEU A 64 -4.33 -1.17 5.73
N ALA A 65 -5.50 -1.27 5.09
CA ALA A 65 -5.93 -2.49 4.41
C ALA A 65 -4.99 -2.87 3.24
N ALA A 66 -4.58 -1.88 2.44
CA ALA A 66 -3.63 -2.09 1.36
C ALA A 66 -2.27 -2.58 1.89
N ARG A 67 -1.78 -1.95 2.98
CA ARG A 67 -0.53 -2.37 3.65
C ARG A 67 -0.59 -3.83 4.09
N GLU A 68 -1.69 -4.23 4.74
CA GLU A 68 -1.90 -5.61 5.18
C GLU A 68 -1.90 -6.59 3.99
N HIS A 69 -2.62 -6.24 2.93
CA HIS A 69 -2.70 -7.07 1.73
C HIS A 69 -1.31 -7.31 1.11
N TYR A 70 -0.52 -6.26 0.88
CA TYR A 70 0.81 -6.40 0.29
C TYR A 70 1.81 -7.07 1.23
N GLN A 71 1.69 -6.85 2.54
CA GLN A 71 2.49 -7.57 3.52
C GLN A 71 2.20 -9.07 3.49
N HIS A 72 0.94 -9.45 3.35
CA HIS A 72 0.55 -10.85 3.20
C HIS A 72 1.14 -11.48 1.93
N LEU A 73 1.10 -10.77 0.80
CA LEU A 73 1.72 -11.24 -0.44
C LEU A 73 3.21 -11.54 -0.26
N ILE A 74 3.96 -10.67 0.41
CA ILE A 74 5.38 -10.92 0.70
C ILE A 74 5.56 -12.14 1.60
N ASN A 75 4.76 -12.26 2.66
CA ASN A 75 4.86 -13.39 3.60
C ASN A 75 4.46 -14.73 2.97
N SER A 76 3.62 -14.70 1.94
CA SER A 76 3.18 -15.86 1.18
C SER A 76 4.20 -16.35 0.15
N GLN A 77 5.26 -15.56 -0.13
CA GLN A 77 6.31 -15.98 -1.04
C GLN A 77 7.19 -17.05 -0.39
N PRO A 78 7.53 -18.13 -1.10
CA PRO A 78 8.42 -19.15 -0.59
C PRO A 78 9.80 -18.55 -0.32
N VAL A 79 10.26 -18.63 0.93
CA VAL A 79 11.65 -18.31 1.28
C VAL A 79 12.55 -19.35 0.61
N SER A 80 13.20 -18.97 -0.49
CA SER A 80 14.28 -19.76 -1.05
C SER A 80 15.50 -19.63 -0.14
N VAL A 81 15.65 -20.58 0.79
CA VAL A 81 16.88 -20.72 1.59
C VAL A 81 18.00 -21.16 0.63
N ILE A 82 18.81 -20.20 0.19
CA ILE A 82 20.03 -20.51 -0.55
C ILE A 82 21.08 -20.93 0.48
N THR A 83 21.13 -22.22 0.80
CA THR A 83 22.27 -22.78 1.54
C THR A 83 23.46 -22.78 0.60
N GLN A 84 24.28 -21.73 0.63
CA GLN A 84 25.61 -21.77 0.04
C GLN A 84 26.45 -22.72 0.91
N GLY A 85 26.47 -23.99 0.51
CA GLY A 85 27.40 -24.96 1.08
C GLY A 85 28.82 -24.45 0.87
N LEU A 86 29.52 -24.19 1.97
CA LEU A 86 30.96 -24.00 1.97
C LEU A 86 31.61 -25.25 1.37
N THR A 87 31.94 -25.22 0.08
CA THR A 87 32.87 -26.18 -0.50
C THR A 87 34.23 -25.92 0.11
N ASN A 88 34.59 -26.73 1.11
CA ASN A 88 35.96 -26.88 1.58
C ASN A 88 36.85 -27.20 0.37
N CYS A 89 37.71 -26.27 -0.01
CA CYS A 89 38.88 -26.61 -0.81
C CYS A 89 39.85 -27.35 0.12
N GLN A 90 40.09 -28.62 -0.19
CA GLN A 90 41.19 -29.42 0.37
C GLN A 90 42.54 -28.88 -0.09
#